data_AF-A0A8E0UUD8-F1
#
_entry.id   AF-A0A8E0UUD8-F1
#
_cell.length_a   1.000
_cell.length_b   1.000
_cell.length_c   1.000
_cell.angle_alpha   90.00
_cell.angle_beta   90.00
_cell.angle_gamma   90.00
#
_symmetry.space_group_name_H-M   'P 1'
#
loop_
_entity.id
_entity.type
_entity.pdbx_description
1 polymer ?
#
loop_
_entity_poly.entity_id
_entity_poly.type
_entity_poly.pdbx_seq_one_letter_code
_entity_poly.pdbx_strand_id
1 'polypeptide(L)'
;MESTNPNNPNHHRSTDARYDFLHRFGVTSGEAVPTPILDMSQLRLLVQWQRETYKTFSRGEETKHVWLVLVVEEALRNPFLMHGILAMSALHICLTEADPEKTFWLDLASAHKSEALHSFVGGLTDINSTNAKAMVSFAGLVVAFAFGSALTGSPESDKPSLDALNNIFVLCRGVQEITNTAFGHLRQSTFAPLFDARLPHTAVPSRVKEALEYLTKLNEDCSVESSHPTATYVHAIETLRDLSAYTYAQPDSLTLAVGWAIKAKPTYLDRVQRKEPFAW
;
A
#
# COMPACT_ATOMS: atom_id res chain seq x y z
N MET A 1 5.81 86.79 -22.73
CA MET A 1 7.19 86.68 -23.26
C MET A 1 7.99 86.05 -22.14
N GLU A 2 8.66 84.91 -22.23
CA GLU A 2 9.01 84.00 -23.32
C GLU A 2 9.56 82.76 -22.56
N SER A 3 8.85 81.63 -22.61
CA SER A 3 9.33 80.39 -23.26
C SER A 3 10.60 79.77 -22.67
N THR A 4 10.46 78.65 -21.96
CA THR A 4 11.27 77.43 -22.18
C THR A 4 10.56 76.22 -21.58
N ASN A 5 9.99 75.39 -22.44
CA ASN A 5 9.85 73.95 -22.22
C ASN A 5 11.07 73.29 -22.89
N PRO A 6 11.64 72.21 -22.35
CA PRO A 6 11.28 70.93 -22.97
C PRO A 6 11.27 69.73 -22.00
N ASN A 7 10.33 68.81 -22.28
CA ASN A 7 10.49 67.36 -22.26
C ASN A 7 11.41 66.73 -21.21
N ASN A 8 10.80 65.96 -20.30
CA ASN A 8 11.37 64.67 -19.96
C ASN A 8 10.27 63.58 -19.87
N PRO A 9 9.99 62.85 -20.97
CA PRO A 9 9.11 61.70 -20.96
C PRO A 9 9.94 60.44 -20.66
N ASN A 10 10.55 60.33 -19.48
CA ASN A 10 11.34 59.15 -19.14
C ASN A 10 11.41 58.90 -17.63
N HIS A 11 10.27 58.62 -17.01
CA HIS A 11 10.28 57.77 -15.82
C HIS A 11 9.02 56.89 -15.83
N HIS A 12 9.26 55.57 -15.90
CA HIS A 12 8.33 54.42 -15.85
C HIS A 12 8.17 53.57 -17.11
N ARG A 13 9.20 53.51 -17.98
CA ARG A 13 9.45 52.28 -18.78
C ARG A 13 10.74 51.61 -18.33
N SER A 14 10.66 50.97 -17.17
CA SER A 14 11.60 49.92 -16.79
C SER A 14 10.81 48.82 -16.09
N THR A 15 9.78 48.30 -16.77
CA THR A 15 9.45 46.88 -16.64
C THR A 15 10.61 46.11 -17.28
N ASP A 16 11.63 45.94 -16.44
CA ASP A 16 12.82 45.10 -16.54
C ASP A 16 12.83 44.13 -17.73
N ALA A 17 13.82 44.26 -18.62
CA ALA A 17 14.06 43.31 -19.71
C ALA A 17 14.21 41.85 -19.22
N ARG A 18 14.49 41.65 -17.92
CA ARG A 18 14.49 40.36 -17.23
C ARG A 18 13.12 39.67 -17.20
N TYR A 19 12.04 40.43 -17.00
CA TYR A 19 10.69 39.87 -17.01
C TYR A 19 10.15 39.68 -18.43
N ASP A 20 10.62 40.50 -19.39
CA ASP A 20 10.28 40.34 -20.81
C ASP A 20 10.76 38.99 -21.36
N PHE A 21 11.95 38.54 -20.94
CA PHE A 21 12.44 37.20 -21.25
C PHE A 21 11.52 36.10 -20.68
N LEU A 22 11.04 36.23 -19.44
CA LEU A 22 10.12 35.27 -18.82
C LEU A 22 8.77 35.22 -19.53
N HIS A 23 8.24 36.38 -19.93
CA HIS A 23 7.02 36.46 -20.73
C HIS A 23 7.20 35.81 -22.10
N ARG A 24 8.30 36.11 -22.80
CA ARG A 24 8.61 35.52 -24.11
C ARG A 24 8.86 34.02 -24.04
N PHE A 25 9.42 33.53 -22.92
CA PHE A 25 9.59 32.10 -22.66
C PHE A 25 8.23 31.38 -22.47
N GLY A 26 7.24 32.06 -21.89
CA GLY A 26 5.90 31.51 -21.68
C GLY A 26 4.97 31.55 -22.91
N VAL A 27 5.30 32.33 -23.93
CA VAL A 27 4.49 32.44 -25.16
C VAL A 27 4.93 31.37 -26.16
N THR A 28 4.19 30.27 -26.20
CA THR A 28 4.38 29.22 -27.22
C THR A 28 3.75 29.66 -28.54
N SER A 29 4.58 29.96 -29.54
CA SER A 29 4.12 30.12 -30.93
C SER A 29 4.04 28.73 -31.59
N GLY A 30 2.85 28.15 -31.64
CA GLY A 30 2.61 26.84 -32.26
C GLY A 30 1.38 26.16 -31.66
N GLU A 31 0.65 25.43 -32.52
CA GLU A 31 -0.62 24.72 -32.33
C GLU A 31 -1.15 24.55 -30.89
N ALA A 32 -2.45 24.81 -30.72
CA ALA A 32 -3.16 24.77 -29.45
C ALA A 32 -3.12 23.37 -28.80
N VAL A 33 -2.05 23.09 -28.05
CA VAL A 33 -2.01 22.01 -27.07
C VAL A 33 -2.99 22.38 -25.95
N PRO A 34 -3.89 21.48 -25.53
CA PRO A 34 -4.76 21.74 -24.38
C PRO A 34 -3.92 22.13 -23.17
N THR A 35 -4.31 23.18 -22.45
CA THR A 35 -3.64 23.58 -21.22
C THR A 35 -3.61 22.39 -20.26
N PRO A 36 -2.44 21.93 -19.82
CA PRO A 36 -2.36 20.79 -18.92
C PRO A 36 -3.02 21.13 -17.58
N ILE A 37 -4.07 20.39 -17.21
CA ILE A 37 -4.71 20.50 -15.91
C ILE A 37 -3.87 19.70 -14.91
N LEU A 38 -3.48 20.34 -13.81
CA LEU A 38 -2.67 19.73 -12.76
C LEU A 38 -3.52 19.50 -11.51
N ASP A 39 -3.75 18.24 -11.15
CA ASP A 39 -4.44 17.88 -9.90
C ASP A 39 -3.42 17.85 -8.75
N MET A 40 -3.38 18.93 -7.98
CA MET A 40 -2.46 19.08 -6.85
C MET A 40 -2.71 18.05 -5.73
N SER A 41 -3.93 17.56 -5.57
CA SER A 41 -4.26 16.54 -4.58
C SER A 41 -3.62 15.20 -4.96
N GLN A 42 -3.73 14.80 -6.23
CA GLN A 42 -3.08 13.58 -6.73
C GLN A 42 -1.56 13.67 -6.64
N LEU A 43 -0.97 14.83 -6.95
CA LEU A 43 0.47 15.04 -6.78
C LEU A 43 0.90 14.92 -5.31
N ARG A 44 0.14 15.51 -4.37
CA ARG A 44 0.40 15.35 -2.93
C ARG A 44 0.35 13.88 -2.53
N LEU A 45 -0.63 13.12 -3.02
CA LEU A 45 -0.75 11.68 -2.75
C LEU A 45 0.44 10.88 -3.31
N LEU A 46 0.94 11.20 -4.50
CA LEU A 46 2.13 10.54 -5.04
C LEU A 46 3.40 10.90 -4.26
N VAL A 47 3.54 12.15 -3.82
CA VAL A 47 4.63 12.55 -2.92
C VAL A 47 4.51 11.80 -1.59
N GLN A 48 3.31 11.65 -1.04
CA GLN A 48 3.08 10.86 0.17
C GLN A 48 3.47 9.39 -0.03
N TRP A 49 3.14 8.81 -1.20
CA TRP A 49 3.57 7.46 -1.55
C TRP A 49 5.09 7.31 -1.42
N GLN A 50 5.83 8.21 -2.05
CA GLN A 50 7.29 8.17 -2.10
C GLN A 50 7.97 8.51 -0.78
N ARG A 51 7.34 9.32 0.08
CA ARG A 51 7.90 9.70 1.37
C ARG A 51 7.64 8.64 2.43
N GLU A 52 6.39 8.17 2.55
CA GLU A 52 5.96 7.39 3.71
C GLU A 52 5.18 6.12 3.34
N THR A 53 4.19 6.15 2.44
CA THR A 53 3.28 5.00 2.24
C THR A 53 3.99 3.74 1.74
N TYR A 54 5.00 3.85 0.87
CA TYR A 54 5.71 2.68 0.36
C TYR A 54 6.37 1.83 1.48
N LYS A 55 6.73 2.46 2.61
CA LYS A 55 7.37 1.79 3.75
C LYS A 55 6.49 0.69 4.34
N THR A 56 5.17 0.87 4.26
CA THR A 56 4.17 -0.12 4.72
C THR A 56 4.26 -1.47 3.99
N PHE A 57 4.88 -1.49 2.80
CA PHE A 57 5.04 -2.70 1.98
C PHE A 57 6.48 -3.23 1.92
N SER A 58 7.46 -2.43 2.35
CA SER A 58 8.87 -2.79 2.27
C SER A 58 9.29 -3.71 3.42
N ARG A 59 10.14 -4.69 3.11
CA ARG A 59 10.79 -5.63 4.05
C ARG A 59 12.28 -5.40 4.23
N GLY A 60 12.86 -4.53 3.40
CA GLY A 60 14.30 -4.31 3.26
C GLY A 60 14.63 -3.65 1.93
N GLU A 61 15.91 -3.41 1.65
CA GLU A 61 16.33 -2.55 0.53
C GLU A 61 15.88 -3.07 -0.84
N GLU A 62 15.95 -4.37 -1.10
CA GLU A 62 15.52 -4.95 -2.38
C GLU A 62 14.01 -4.72 -2.63
N THR A 63 13.17 -4.99 -1.62
CA THR A 63 11.72 -4.75 -1.72
C THR A 63 11.35 -3.28 -1.68
N LYS A 64 12.15 -2.44 -1.02
CA LYS A 64 12.00 -0.98 -1.02
C LYS A 64 12.11 -0.46 -2.44
N HIS A 65 13.12 -0.88 -3.19
CA HIS A 65 13.26 -0.45 -4.58
C HIS A 65 12.04 -0.85 -5.43
N VAL A 66 11.50 -2.06 -5.23
CA VAL A 66 10.28 -2.50 -5.94
C VAL A 66 9.09 -1.58 -5.64
N TRP A 67 8.76 -1.37 -4.36
CA TRP A 67 7.57 -0.57 -3.99
C TRP A 67 7.74 0.93 -4.23
N LEU A 68 8.93 1.48 -3.98
CA LEU A 68 9.20 2.90 -4.13
C LEU A 68 9.30 3.32 -5.59
N VAL A 69 9.92 2.49 -6.44
CA VAL A 69 10.25 2.86 -7.83
C VAL A 69 9.46 2.03 -8.83
N LEU A 70 9.66 0.70 -8.86
CA LEU A 70 9.17 -0.15 -9.94
C LEU A 70 7.64 -0.22 -9.99
N VAL A 71 6.96 -0.21 -8.84
CA VAL A 71 5.50 -0.17 -8.75
C VAL A 71 4.93 1.14 -9.30
N VAL A 72 5.60 2.27 -9.04
CA VAL A 72 5.19 3.57 -9.59
C VAL A 72 5.40 3.60 -11.11
N GLU A 73 6.52 3.09 -11.60
CA GLU A 73 6.77 2.97 -13.05
C GLU A 73 5.74 2.07 -13.75
N GLU A 74 5.33 0.98 -13.11
CA GLU A 74 4.27 0.11 -13.60
C GLU A 74 2.92 0.84 -13.60
N ALA A 75 2.64 1.63 -12.56
CA ALA A 75 1.41 2.40 -12.41
C ALA A 75 1.25 3.49 -13.47
N LEU A 76 2.35 4.09 -13.94
CA LEU A 76 2.33 5.04 -15.06
C LEU A 76 1.82 4.42 -16.37
N ARG A 77 1.90 3.09 -16.51
CA ARG A 77 1.41 2.34 -17.69
C ARG A 77 0.05 1.67 -17.43
N ASN A 78 -0.34 1.55 -16.17
CA ASN A 78 -1.54 0.85 -15.72
C ASN A 78 -2.35 1.76 -14.79
N PRO A 79 -3.30 2.57 -15.32
CA PRO A 79 -4.01 3.57 -14.54
C PRO A 79 -4.68 3.03 -13.27
N PHE A 80 -5.25 1.82 -13.31
CA PHE A 80 -5.87 1.20 -12.13
C PHE A 80 -4.87 1.05 -10.96
N LEU A 81 -3.61 0.71 -11.24
CA LEU A 81 -2.59 0.61 -10.21
C LEU A 81 -2.23 1.98 -9.65
N MET A 82 -2.18 3.03 -10.49
CA MET A 82 -1.98 4.41 -10.02
C MET A 82 -3.13 4.83 -9.09
N HIS A 83 -4.38 4.57 -9.46
CA HIS A 83 -5.51 4.79 -8.56
C HIS A 83 -5.35 4.03 -7.24
N GLY A 84 -4.85 2.79 -7.25
CA GLY A 84 -4.52 2.05 -6.02
C GLY A 84 -3.46 2.74 -5.14
N ILE A 85 -2.37 3.24 -5.76
CA ILE A 85 -1.30 3.97 -5.05
C ILE A 85 -1.84 5.24 -4.39
N LEU A 86 -2.65 6.00 -5.13
CA LEU A 86 -3.27 7.24 -4.64
C LEU A 86 -4.26 6.93 -3.51
N ALA A 87 -5.10 5.89 -3.68
CA ALA A 87 -6.05 5.44 -2.65
C ALA A 87 -5.34 5.07 -1.34
N MET A 88 -4.27 4.28 -1.41
CA MET A 88 -3.49 3.90 -0.24
C MET A 88 -2.81 5.09 0.43
N SER A 89 -2.32 6.04 -0.34
CA SER A 89 -1.65 7.23 0.20
C SER A 89 -2.65 8.16 0.90
N ALA A 90 -3.87 8.32 0.34
CA ALA A 90 -4.93 9.10 0.96
C ALA A 90 -5.41 8.45 2.26
N LEU A 91 -5.58 7.12 2.25
CA LEU A 91 -5.92 6.37 3.47
C LEU A 91 -4.82 6.49 4.53
N HIS A 92 -3.55 6.43 4.13
CA HIS A 92 -2.43 6.57 5.05
C HIS A 92 -2.45 7.96 5.73
N ILE A 93 -2.59 9.04 4.97
CA ILE A 93 -2.73 10.41 5.51
C ILE A 93 -3.89 10.49 6.52
N CYS A 94 -5.06 9.97 6.14
CA CYS A 94 -6.26 9.94 7.00
C CYS A 94 -6.00 9.24 8.36
N LEU A 95 -5.14 8.22 8.39
CA LEU A 95 -4.82 7.45 9.59
C LEU A 95 -3.70 8.06 10.44
N THR A 96 -2.75 8.79 9.84
CA THR A 96 -1.54 9.26 10.54
C THR A 96 -1.53 10.74 10.85
N GLU A 97 -2.18 11.58 10.04
CA GLU A 97 -2.23 13.01 10.28
C GLU A 97 -3.40 13.37 11.20
N ALA A 98 -3.15 14.19 12.22
CA ALA A 98 -4.19 14.83 13.02
C ALA A 98 -4.82 15.96 12.21
N ASP A 99 -5.59 15.59 11.17
CA ASP A 99 -6.05 16.51 10.14
C ASP A 99 -7.56 16.84 10.29
N PRO A 100 -7.99 18.12 10.30
CA PRO A 100 -9.39 18.49 10.10
C PRO A 100 -9.99 17.97 8.77
N GLU A 101 -9.16 17.63 7.78
CA GLU A 101 -9.58 17.12 6.46
C GLU A 101 -9.68 15.58 6.40
N LYS A 102 -9.72 14.87 7.55
CA LYS A 102 -9.78 13.41 7.59
C LYS A 102 -10.87 12.81 6.68
N THR A 103 -12.07 13.40 6.68
CA THR A 103 -13.19 12.98 5.83
C THR A 103 -12.86 13.13 4.35
N PHE A 104 -12.24 14.25 3.95
CA PHE A 104 -11.84 14.50 2.57
C PHE A 104 -10.84 13.43 2.07
N TRP A 105 -9.82 13.11 2.86
CA TRP A 105 -8.86 12.07 2.49
C TRP A 105 -9.49 10.69 2.44
N LEU A 106 -10.44 10.38 3.33
CA LEU A 106 -11.16 9.11 3.31
C LEU A 106 -12.06 8.96 2.08
N ASP A 107 -12.77 10.03 1.71
CA ASP A 107 -13.61 10.07 0.51
C ASP A 107 -12.77 9.92 -0.76
N LEU A 108 -11.65 10.64 -0.83
CA LEU A 108 -10.72 10.56 -1.95
C LEU A 108 -10.08 9.18 -2.06
N ALA A 109 -9.69 8.57 -0.93
CA ALA A 109 -9.21 7.19 -0.86
C ALA A 109 -10.26 6.21 -1.41
N SER A 110 -11.52 6.38 -1.01
CA SER A 110 -12.63 5.54 -1.44
C SER A 110 -12.95 5.70 -2.93
N ALA A 111 -12.90 6.92 -3.45
CA ALA A 111 -13.09 7.21 -4.88
C ALA A 111 -12.01 6.54 -5.74
N HIS A 112 -10.73 6.76 -5.42
CA HIS A 112 -9.64 6.11 -6.15
C HIS A 112 -9.66 4.59 -6.04
N LYS A 113 -9.97 4.03 -4.85
CA LYS A 113 -10.11 2.58 -4.68
C LYS A 113 -11.22 2.02 -5.59
N SER A 114 -12.36 2.69 -5.66
CA SER A 114 -13.51 2.22 -6.46
C SER A 114 -13.17 2.18 -7.94
N GLU A 115 -12.52 3.23 -8.44
CA GLU A 115 -12.04 3.30 -9.83
C GLU A 115 -11.01 2.19 -10.14
N ALA A 116 -10.05 2.00 -9.24
CA ALA A 116 -9.04 0.97 -9.40
C ALA A 116 -9.63 -0.45 -9.43
N LEU A 117 -10.57 -0.75 -8.53
CA LEU A 117 -11.24 -2.06 -8.47
C LEU A 117 -12.07 -2.34 -9.72
N HIS A 118 -12.74 -1.34 -10.29
CA HIS A 118 -13.54 -1.51 -11.49
C HIS A 118 -12.70 -2.08 -12.65
N SER A 119 -11.53 -1.49 -12.89
CA SER A 119 -10.61 -1.96 -13.93
C SER A 119 -9.89 -3.26 -13.56
N PHE A 120 -9.52 -3.43 -12.30
CA PHE A 120 -8.80 -4.62 -11.82
C PHE A 120 -9.59 -5.91 -12.00
N VAL A 121 -10.91 -5.89 -11.72
CA VAL A 121 -11.76 -7.09 -11.83
C VAL A 121 -11.75 -7.66 -13.25
N GLY A 122 -11.70 -6.81 -14.28
CA GLY A 122 -11.63 -7.23 -15.68
C GLY A 122 -10.34 -7.97 -16.05
N GLY A 123 -9.24 -7.74 -15.32
CA GLY A 123 -7.94 -8.39 -15.56
C GLY A 123 -7.76 -9.74 -14.85
N LEU A 124 -8.67 -10.12 -13.95
CA LEU A 124 -8.54 -11.35 -13.13
C LEU A 124 -8.63 -12.64 -13.95
N THR A 125 -9.29 -12.60 -15.11
CA THR A 125 -9.52 -13.79 -15.95
C THR A 125 -8.35 -14.12 -16.88
N ASP A 126 -7.42 -13.19 -17.10
CA ASP A 126 -6.27 -13.35 -17.98
C ASP A 126 -5.01 -12.67 -17.39
N ILE A 127 -4.45 -13.32 -16.36
CA ILE A 127 -3.17 -12.90 -15.79
C ILE A 127 -2.05 -13.51 -16.62
N ASN A 128 -1.20 -12.66 -17.20
CA ASN A 128 -0.10 -13.06 -18.06
C ASN A 128 1.15 -12.18 -17.84
N SER A 129 2.21 -12.43 -18.59
CA SER A 129 3.50 -11.74 -18.42
C SER A 129 3.45 -10.21 -18.55
N THR A 130 2.43 -9.65 -19.23
CA THR A 130 2.33 -8.21 -19.48
C THR A 130 1.65 -7.46 -18.34
N ASN A 131 0.70 -8.09 -17.64
CA ASN A 131 -0.09 -7.46 -16.58
C ASN A 131 0.23 -8.01 -15.17
N ALA A 132 0.94 -9.14 -15.06
CA ALA A 132 1.21 -9.81 -13.78
C ALA A 132 1.78 -8.88 -12.70
N LYS A 133 2.71 -7.99 -13.07
CA LYS A 133 3.31 -7.01 -12.16
C LYS A 133 2.25 -6.06 -11.60
N ALA A 134 1.41 -5.49 -12.47
CA ALA A 134 0.37 -4.56 -12.06
C ALA A 134 -0.70 -5.25 -11.21
N MET A 135 -1.13 -6.45 -11.63
CA MET A 135 -2.15 -7.25 -10.94
C MET A 135 -1.74 -7.62 -9.52
N VAL A 136 -0.52 -8.17 -9.33
CA VAL A 136 -0.06 -8.56 -7.99
C VAL A 136 0.26 -7.35 -7.12
N SER A 137 0.81 -6.28 -7.69
CA SER A 137 1.03 -5.03 -6.93
C SER A 137 -0.28 -4.50 -6.38
N PHE A 138 -1.29 -4.35 -7.24
CA PHE A 138 -2.60 -3.83 -6.83
C PHE A 138 -3.31 -4.78 -5.86
N ALA A 139 -3.22 -6.09 -6.05
CA ALA A 139 -3.77 -7.06 -5.11
C ALA A 139 -3.18 -6.88 -3.69
N GLY A 140 -1.87 -6.61 -3.58
CA GLY A 140 -1.24 -6.24 -2.32
C GLY A 140 -1.78 -4.94 -1.72
N LEU A 141 -1.98 -3.90 -2.55
CA LEU A 141 -2.58 -2.64 -2.11
C LEU A 141 -4.01 -2.85 -1.58
N VAL A 142 -4.80 -3.70 -2.23
CA VAL A 142 -6.18 -4.01 -1.82
C VAL A 142 -6.24 -4.63 -0.42
N VAL A 143 -5.33 -5.56 -0.11
CA VAL A 143 -5.25 -6.14 1.25
C VAL A 143 -4.85 -5.09 2.28
N ALA A 144 -3.81 -4.30 2.00
CA ALA A 144 -3.37 -3.24 2.90
C ALA A 144 -4.46 -2.18 3.12
N PHE A 145 -5.19 -1.83 2.06
CA PHE A 145 -6.33 -0.91 2.15
C PHE A 145 -7.40 -1.48 3.06
N ALA A 146 -7.74 -2.76 2.92
CA ALA A 146 -8.76 -3.40 3.75
C ALA A 146 -8.38 -3.35 5.24
N PHE A 147 -7.12 -3.65 5.59
CA PHE A 147 -6.61 -3.49 6.95
C PHE A 147 -6.71 -2.04 7.46
N GLY A 148 -6.24 -1.06 6.67
CA GLY A 148 -6.28 0.35 7.07
C GLY A 148 -7.71 0.88 7.22
N SER A 149 -8.61 0.54 6.30
CA SER A 149 -10.02 0.98 6.32
C SER A 149 -10.80 0.38 7.50
N ALA A 150 -10.40 -0.79 8.00
CA ALA A 150 -11.01 -1.35 9.21
C ALA A 150 -10.77 -0.47 10.46
N LEU A 151 -9.77 0.43 10.41
CA LEU A 151 -9.46 1.38 11.48
C LEU A 151 -10.20 2.72 11.35
N THR A 152 -10.91 2.96 10.25
CA THR A 152 -11.62 4.23 9.99
C THR A 152 -13.08 4.21 10.43
N GLY A 153 -13.53 3.16 11.14
CA GLY A 153 -14.88 3.05 11.68
C GLY A 153 -15.23 4.11 12.73
N SER A 154 -16.51 4.21 13.10
CA SER A 154 -16.99 5.19 14.10
C SER A 154 -16.19 5.09 15.40
N PRO A 155 -15.80 6.21 16.03
CA PRO A 155 -15.11 6.23 17.32
C PRO A 155 -15.91 5.59 18.46
N GLU A 156 -17.22 5.36 18.27
CA GLU A 156 -18.10 4.67 19.23
C GLU A 156 -18.03 3.13 19.11
N SER A 157 -17.45 2.61 18.03
CA SER A 157 -17.18 1.19 17.84
C SER A 157 -15.81 0.88 18.42
N ASP A 158 -15.75 0.24 19.59
CA ASP A 158 -14.52 -0.29 20.13
C ASP A 158 -13.94 -1.35 19.17
N LYS A 159 -12.99 -0.92 18.32
CA LYS A 159 -12.10 -1.74 17.48
C LYS A 159 -12.74 -2.33 16.22
N PRO A 160 -11.93 -2.72 15.21
CA PRO A 160 -12.42 -3.49 14.07
C PRO A 160 -13.10 -4.78 14.54
N SER A 161 -14.27 -5.07 13.98
CA SER A 161 -15.01 -6.30 14.32
C SER A 161 -14.29 -7.55 13.81
N LEU A 162 -14.53 -8.69 14.46
CA LEU A 162 -14.05 -9.99 13.98
C LEU A 162 -14.55 -10.27 12.55
N ASP A 163 -15.76 -9.82 12.22
CA ASP A 163 -16.34 -9.96 10.88
C ASP A 163 -15.55 -9.15 9.83
N ALA A 164 -15.10 -7.93 10.18
CA ALA A 164 -14.23 -7.16 9.31
C ALA A 164 -12.90 -7.89 9.06
N LEU A 165 -12.30 -8.46 10.11
CA LEU A 165 -11.06 -9.24 9.99
C LEU A 165 -11.26 -10.51 9.15
N ASN A 166 -12.41 -11.19 9.30
CA ASN A 166 -12.76 -12.35 8.49
C ASN A 166 -12.88 -12.02 7.00
N ASN A 167 -13.51 -10.89 6.67
CA ASN A 167 -13.61 -10.43 5.28
C ASN A 167 -12.22 -10.14 4.69
N ILE A 168 -11.31 -9.57 5.50
CA ILE A 168 -9.92 -9.36 5.09
C ILE A 168 -9.22 -10.70 4.83
N PHE A 169 -9.46 -11.73 5.64
CA PHE A 169 -8.89 -13.06 5.40
C PHE A 169 -9.40 -13.71 4.12
N VAL A 170 -10.69 -13.58 3.81
CA VAL A 170 -11.24 -14.05 2.52
C VAL A 170 -10.58 -13.32 1.36
N LEU A 171 -10.39 -12.01 1.48
CA LEU A 171 -9.69 -11.20 0.48
C LEU A 171 -8.23 -11.66 0.29
N CYS A 172 -7.51 -11.96 1.38
CA CYS A 172 -6.14 -12.47 1.31
C CYS A 172 -6.04 -13.79 0.53
N ARG A 173 -7.04 -14.68 0.64
CA ARG A 173 -7.10 -15.93 -0.14
C ARG A 173 -7.21 -15.65 -1.64
N GLY A 174 -8.10 -14.72 -2.04
CA GLY A 174 -8.21 -14.32 -3.45
C GLY A 174 -6.91 -13.71 -3.98
N VAL A 175 -6.22 -12.90 -3.17
CA VAL A 175 -4.90 -12.33 -3.53
C VAL A 175 -3.83 -13.41 -3.64
N GLN A 176 -3.88 -14.45 -2.82
CA GLN A 176 -2.98 -15.59 -2.91
C GLN A 176 -3.15 -16.32 -4.25
N GLU A 177 -4.39 -16.53 -4.71
CA GLU A 177 -4.66 -17.16 -6.00
C GLU A 177 -4.09 -16.34 -7.17
N ILE A 178 -4.31 -15.02 -7.17
CA ILE A 178 -3.74 -14.09 -8.16
C ILE A 178 -2.22 -14.20 -8.17
N THR A 179 -1.61 -14.18 -6.98
CA THR A 179 -0.16 -14.26 -6.80
C THR A 179 0.40 -15.59 -7.31
N ASN A 180 -0.28 -16.70 -7.05
CA ASN A 180 0.12 -18.02 -7.50
C ASN A 180 0.07 -18.14 -9.03
N THR A 181 -1.00 -17.63 -9.66
CA THR A 181 -1.14 -17.59 -11.13
C THR A 181 -0.04 -16.74 -11.77
N ALA A 182 0.29 -15.60 -11.16
CA ALA A 182 1.33 -14.69 -11.64
C ALA A 182 2.76 -15.15 -11.34
N PHE A 183 2.96 -16.11 -10.42
CA PHE A 183 4.26 -16.41 -9.81
C PHE A 183 5.35 -16.74 -10.84
N GLY A 184 5.01 -17.55 -11.85
CA GLY A 184 5.95 -17.94 -12.90
C GLY A 184 6.48 -16.74 -13.68
N HIS A 185 5.63 -15.76 -13.96
CA HIS A 185 6.00 -14.52 -14.65
C HIS A 185 6.81 -13.59 -13.75
N LEU A 186 6.41 -13.46 -12.48
CA LEU A 186 7.03 -12.52 -11.56
C LEU A 186 8.42 -12.93 -11.10
N ARG A 187 8.66 -14.23 -10.91
CA ARG A 187 9.97 -14.77 -10.52
C ARG A 187 11.05 -14.51 -11.57
N GLN A 188 10.67 -14.31 -12.83
CA GLN A 188 11.57 -14.00 -13.94
C GLN A 188 11.63 -12.51 -14.27
N SER A 189 11.01 -11.66 -13.44
CA SER A 189 10.89 -10.22 -13.67
C SER A 189 11.68 -9.40 -12.64
N THR A 190 11.68 -8.08 -12.80
CA THR A 190 12.24 -7.14 -11.81
C THR A 190 11.50 -7.15 -10.45
N PHE A 191 10.35 -7.82 -10.36
CA PHE A 191 9.57 -7.99 -9.13
C PHE A 191 9.94 -9.26 -8.34
N ALA A 192 10.88 -10.07 -8.84
CA ALA A 192 11.35 -11.28 -8.16
C ALA A 192 11.71 -11.08 -6.67
N PRO A 193 12.30 -9.95 -6.22
CA PRO A 193 12.61 -9.75 -4.80
C PRO A 193 11.39 -9.76 -3.85
N LEU A 194 10.17 -9.51 -4.34
CA LEU A 194 8.96 -9.64 -3.51
C LEU A 194 8.68 -11.09 -3.09
N PHE A 195 9.24 -12.06 -3.81
CA PHE A 195 9.07 -13.49 -3.57
C PHE A 195 10.24 -14.13 -2.83
N ASP A 196 11.26 -13.33 -2.50
CA ASP A 196 12.36 -13.80 -1.69
C ASP A 196 11.91 -13.97 -0.24
N ALA A 197 12.20 -15.13 0.33
CA ALA A 197 11.86 -15.50 1.70
C ALA A 197 13.04 -15.34 2.68
N ARG A 198 14.14 -14.71 2.26
CA ARG A 198 15.29 -14.43 3.13
C ARG A 198 14.87 -13.66 4.37
N LEU A 199 15.02 -14.29 5.54
CA LEU A 199 14.72 -13.69 6.83
C LEU A 199 15.66 -12.51 7.13
N PRO A 200 15.17 -11.43 7.76
CA PRO A 200 16.02 -10.34 8.21
C PRO A 200 17.06 -10.82 9.23
N HIS A 201 18.25 -10.22 9.22
CA HIS A 201 19.31 -10.50 10.20
C HIS A 201 19.07 -9.84 11.58
N THR A 202 17.82 -9.48 11.89
CA THR A 202 17.45 -8.79 13.13
C THR A 202 17.15 -9.78 14.24
N ALA A 203 17.70 -9.55 15.43
CA ALA A 203 17.44 -10.38 16.58
C ALA A 203 16.00 -10.18 17.09
N VAL A 204 15.23 -11.27 17.12
CA VAL A 204 13.93 -11.32 17.79
C VAL A 204 14.14 -11.39 19.31
N PRO A 205 13.47 -10.55 20.14
CA PRO A 205 13.59 -10.58 21.59
C PRO A 205 13.26 -11.95 22.20
N SER A 206 13.98 -12.36 23.26
CA SER A 206 13.77 -13.66 23.92
C SER A 206 12.33 -13.87 24.37
N ARG A 207 11.67 -12.83 24.91
CA ARG A 207 10.26 -12.88 25.31
C ARG A 207 9.32 -13.34 24.18
N VAL A 208 9.58 -12.94 22.93
CA VAL A 208 8.75 -13.35 21.79
C VAL A 208 9.04 -14.79 21.41
N LYS A 209 10.30 -15.23 21.47
CA LYS A 209 10.68 -16.62 21.25
C LYS A 209 10.04 -17.53 22.30
N GLU A 210 10.17 -17.17 23.58
CA GLU A 210 9.57 -17.87 24.71
C GLU A 210 8.04 -17.95 24.60
N ALA A 211 7.37 -16.87 24.18
CA ALA A 211 5.92 -16.88 23.97
C ALA A 211 5.50 -17.82 22.83
N LEU A 212 6.24 -17.84 21.71
CA LEU A 212 5.99 -18.75 20.59
C LEU A 212 6.29 -20.21 20.96
N GLU A 213 7.33 -20.46 21.75
CA GLU A 213 7.65 -21.79 22.29
C GLU A 213 6.55 -22.27 23.24
N TYR A 214 6.05 -21.39 24.10
CA TYR A 214 4.92 -21.69 24.98
C TYR A 214 3.65 -22.03 24.18
N LEU A 215 3.34 -21.28 23.10
CA LEU A 215 2.22 -21.62 22.21
C LEU A 215 2.42 -22.97 21.51
N THR A 216 3.64 -23.29 21.08
CA THR A 216 3.95 -24.60 20.51
C THR A 216 3.71 -25.71 21.53
N LYS A 217 4.17 -25.54 22.77
CA LYS A 217 3.95 -26.52 23.84
C LYS A 217 2.48 -26.69 24.18
N LEU A 218 1.72 -25.60 24.31
CA LEU A 218 0.27 -25.67 24.53
C LEU A 218 -0.45 -26.44 23.41
N ASN A 219 -0.02 -26.27 22.16
CA ASN A 219 -0.58 -27.00 21.02
C ASN A 219 -0.30 -28.52 21.11
N GLU A 220 0.87 -28.89 21.62
CA GLU A 220 1.25 -30.29 21.89
C GLU A 220 0.45 -30.86 23.06
N ASP A 221 0.29 -30.11 24.15
CA ASP A 221 -0.49 -30.55 25.31
C ASP A 221 -1.97 -30.79 24.95
N CYS A 222 -2.56 -29.96 24.10
CA CYS A 222 -3.92 -30.13 23.58
C CYS A 222 -4.05 -31.28 22.56
N SER A 223 -2.95 -31.81 22.02
CA SER A 223 -2.99 -32.88 21.01
C SER A 223 -3.53 -34.23 21.53
N VAL A 224 -3.65 -34.37 22.85
CA VAL A 224 -4.24 -35.53 23.53
C VAL A 224 -5.76 -35.63 23.24
N GLU A 225 -6.42 -34.53 22.89
CA GLU A 225 -7.82 -34.52 22.47
C GLU A 225 -7.95 -34.94 21.00
N SER A 226 -8.76 -35.97 20.71
CA SER A 226 -8.88 -36.59 19.38
C SER A 226 -9.41 -35.67 18.27
N SER A 227 -9.99 -34.51 18.61
CA SER A 227 -10.51 -33.51 17.68
C SER A 227 -9.58 -32.30 17.49
N HIS A 228 -8.45 -32.21 18.21
CA HIS A 228 -7.54 -31.07 18.16
C HIS A 228 -6.72 -31.06 16.85
N PRO A 229 -6.81 -30.00 16.03
CA PRO A 229 -6.15 -29.94 14.73
C PRO A 229 -4.67 -29.52 14.85
N THR A 230 -3.85 -30.30 15.56
CA THR A 230 -2.46 -29.95 15.92
C THR A 230 -1.65 -29.41 14.73
N ALA A 231 -1.69 -30.08 13.57
CA ALA A 231 -0.95 -29.69 12.38
C ALA A 231 -1.38 -28.34 11.78
N THR A 232 -2.65 -27.95 11.96
CA THR A 232 -3.16 -26.65 11.51
C THR A 232 -2.57 -25.53 12.37
N TYR A 233 -2.54 -25.72 13.69
CA TYR A 233 -1.96 -24.76 14.62
C TYR A 233 -0.43 -24.70 14.54
N VAL A 234 0.26 -25.82 14.34
CA VAL A 234 1.72 -25.84 14.07
C VAL A 234 2.05 -24.89 12.92
N HIS A 235 1.37 -25.05 11.78
CA HIS A 235 1.59 -24.19 10.61
C HIS A 235 1.33 -22.70 10.91
N ALA A 236 0.27 -22.38 11.65
CA ALA A 236 -0.05 -21.01 12.01
C ALA A 236 1.01 -20.38 12.93
N ILE A 237 1.50 -21.14 13.91
CA ILE A 237 2.54 -20.71 14.86
C ILE A 237 3.90 -20.57 14.16
N GLU A 238 4.28 -21.51 13.29
CA GLU A 238 5.50 -21.42 12.49
C GLU A 238 5.48 -20.22 11.56
N THR A 239 4.33 -19.95 10.92
CA THR A 239 4.16 -18.75 10.08
C THR A 239 4.34 -17.46 10.90
N LEU A 240 3.80 -17.38 12.13
CA LEU A 240 4.05 -16.24 13.02
C LEU A 240 5.53 -16.12 13.37
N ARG A 241 6.18 -17.24 13.67
CA ARG A 241 7.60 -17.29 14.03
C ARG A 241 8.47 -16.76 12.90
N ASP A 242 8.28 -17.24 11.68
CA ASP A 242 9.05 -16.83 10.50
C ASP A 242 8.85 -15.34 10.20
N LEU A 243 7.64 -14.83 10.37
CA LEU A 243 7.32 -13.45 10.06
C LEU A 243 7.71 -12.46 11.18
N SER A 244 7.87 -12.94 12.42
CA SER A 244 8.13 -12.09 13.60
C SER A 244 9.37 -11.21 13.46
N ALA A 245 10.41 -11.70 12.79
CA ALA A 245 11.65 -10.95 12.56
C ALA A 245 11.42 -9.66 11.76
N TYR A 246 10.46 -9.64 10.84
CA TYR A 246 10.16 -8.47 10.02
C TYR A 246 9.59 -7.31 10.84
N THR A 247 8.82 -7.59 11.90
CA THR A 247 8.29 -6.54 12.78
C THR A 247 9.39 -5.75 13.48
N TYR A 248 10.52 -6.39 13.78
CA TYR A 248 11.67 -5.73 14.40
C TYR A 248 12.61 -5.11 13.37
N ALA A 249 12.73 -5.72 12.19
CA ALA A 249 13.56 -5.19 11.12
C ALA A 249 12.95 -3.96 10.43
N GLN A 250 11.62 -3.94 10.28
CA GLN A 250 10.86 -2.90 9.60
C GLN A 250 9.50 -2.68 10.32
N PRO A 251 9.49 -1.89 11.42
CA PRO A 251 8.29 -1.73 12.26
C PRO A 251 7.06 -1.17 11.55
N ASP A 252 7.27 -0.34 10.52
CA ASP A 252 6.19 0.27 9.75
C ASP A 252 5.60 -0.68 8.69
N SER A 253 6.21 -1.85 8.49
CA SER A 253 5.83 -2.82 7.46
C SER A 253 4.65 -3.68 7.89
N LEU A 254 3.67 -3.84 7.01
CA LEU A 254 2.54 -4.75 7.18
C LEU A 254 2.90 -6.22 6.94
N THR A 255 4.18 -6.54 6.71
CA THR A 255 4.65 -7.88 6.35
C THR A 255 4.21 -8.97 7.32
N LEU A 256 4.23 -8.71 8.63
CA LEU A 256 3.74 -9.68 9.60
C LEU A 256 2.23 -9.90 9.44
N ALA A 257 1.44 -8.82 9.54
CA ALA A 257 -0.02 -8.92 9.53
C ALA A 257 -0.56 -9.49 8.21
N VAL A 258 -0.14 -8.90 7.08
CA VAL A 258 -0.57 -9.30 5.73
C VAL A 258 0.05 -10.63 5.33
N GLY A 259 1.34 -10.83 5.58
CA GLY A 259 2.02 -12.08 5.25
C GLY A 259 1.43 -13.26 6.01
N TRP A 260 1.07 -13.07 7.28
CA TRP A 260 0.42 -14.11 8.07
C TRP A 260 -1.00 -14.38 7.56
N ALA A 261 -1.79 -13.33 7.29
CA ALA A 261 -3.14 -13.46 6.74
C ALA A 261 -3.18 -14.21 5.40
N ILE A 262 -2.19 -13.99 4.52
CA ILE A 262 -2.04 -14.70 3.23
C ILE A 262 -1.59 -16.15 3.42
N LYS A 263 -0.71 -16.43 4.40
CA LYS A 263 -0.15 -17.78 4.63
C LYS A 263 -1.00 -18.66 5.55
N ALA A 264 -1.94 -18.08 6.30
CA ALA A 264 -2.85 -18.80 7.18
C ALA A 264 -3.74 -19.75 6.39
N LYS A 265 -3.82 -21.01 6.82
CA LYS A 265 -4.62 -22.03 6.14
C LYS A 265 -6.12 -21.73 6.30
N PRO A 266 -6.95 -22.03 5.29
CA PRO A 266 -8.39 -21.91 5.41
C PRO A 266 -8.97 -22.60 6.65
N THR A 267 -8.48 -23.81 6.93
CA THR A 267 -8.90 -24.61 8.09
C THR A 267 -8.60 -23.95 9.44
N TYR A 268 -7.57 -23.12 9.54
CA TYR A 268 -7.28 -22.36 10.76
C TYR A 268 -8.27 -21.20 10.90
N LEU A 269 -8.45 -20.43 9.82
CA LEU A 269 -9.32 -19.26 9.81
C LEU A 269 -10.78 -19.61 10.06
N ASP A 270 -11.26 -20.74 9.54
CA ASP A 270 -12.61 -21.22 9.79
C ASP A 270 -12.84 -21.53 11.29
N ARG A 271 -11.77 -21.88 12.03
CA ARG A 271 -11.81 -22.12 13.49
C ARG A 271 -11.77 -20.83 14.29
N VAL A 272 -11.01 -19.84 13.83
CA VAL A 272 -11.06 -18.46 14.36
C VAL A 272 -12.48 -17.91 14.23
N GLN A 273 -13.14 -18.12 13.08
CA GLN A 273 -14.53 -17.73 12.85
C GLN A 273 -15.51 -18.39 13.82
N ARG A 274 -15.28 -19.67 14.14
CA ARG A 274 -16.08 -20.43 15.11
C ARG A 274 -15.74 -20.10 16.57
N LYS A 275 -14.76 -19.22 16.82
CA LYS A 275 -14.26 -18.86 18.16
C LYS A 275 -13.85 -20.09 18.96
N GLU A 276 -13.18 -21.04 18.29
CA GLU A 276 -12.67 -22.22 18.98
C GLU A 276 -11.60 -21.83 20.02
N PRO A 277 -11.61 -22.39 21.24
CA PRO A 277 -10.81 -21.86 22.36
C PRO A 277 -9.30 -21.76 22.12
N PHE A 278 -8.72 -22.62 21.28
CA PHE A 278 -7.29 -22.59 20.95
C PHE A 278 -6.96 -21.70 19.75
N ALA A 279 -7.95 -21.41 18.91
CA ALA A 279 -7.79 -20.53 17.74
C ALA A 279 -7.98 -19.05 18.11
N TRP A 280 -8.36 -18.76 19.37
CA TRP A 280 -8.74 -17.45 19.88
C TRP A 280 -7.76 -16.92 20.93
#